data_AF-A0A0B8Q7Z1-F1
#
_entry.id   AF-A0A0B8Q7Z1-F1
#
_cell.length_a   1.000
_cell.length_b   1.000
_cell.length_c   1.000
_cell.angle_alpha   90.00
_cell.angle_beta   90.00
_cell.angle_gamma   90.00
#
_symmetry.space_group_name_H-M   'P 1'
#
loop_
_entity.id
_entity.type
_entity.pdbx_description
1 polymer ?
#
loop_
_entity_poly.entity_id
_entity_poly.type
_entity_poly.pdbx_seq_one_letter_code
_entity_poly.pdbx_strand_id
1 'polypeptide(L)' 'MELRNTMTEPKYREELLEARKRGTVPVLKISNEQGSETWMPESMDIVEYLRSLK' A
#
# COMPACT_ATOMS: atom_id res chain seq x y z
N MET A 1 5.68 8.46 6.87
CA MET A 1 4.67 7.60 6.20
C MET A 1 3.43 8.43 5.92
N GLU A 2 2.81 8.22 4.77
CA GLU A 2 1.59 8.92 4.32
C GLU A 2 0.40 7.94 4.38
N LEU A 3 -0.77 8.42 4.81
CA LEU A 3 -2.01 7.64 4.82
C LEU A 3 -2.87 8.05 3.64
N ARG A 4 -3.27 7.09 2.82
CA ARG A 4 -4.13 7.30 1.64
C ARG A 4 -5.47 6.60 1.85
N ASN A 5 -6.56 7.36 1.85
CA ASN A 5 -7.89 6.81 2.13
C ASN A 5 -8.65 6.48 0.83
N THR A 6 -8.76 5.19 0.52
CA THR A 6 -9.44 4.69 -0.69
C THR A 6 -10.95 4.81 -0.64
N MET A 7 -11.55 5.16 0.50
CA MET A 7 -13.00 5.38 0.63
C MET A 7 -13.40 6.83 0.30
N THR A 8 -12.52 7.80 0.57
CA THR A 8 -12.77 9.23 0.32
C THR A 8 -12.13 9.72 -0.97
N GLU A 9 -11.01 9.12 -1.38
CA GLU A 9 -10.26 9.53 -2.57
C GLU A 9 -10.30 8.41 -3.62
N PRO A 10 -11.16 8.52 -4.65
CA PRO A 10 -11.36 7.47 -5.64
C PRO A 10 -10.09 7.15 -6.42
N LYS A 11 -9.23 8.15 -6.65
CA LYS A 11 -7.92 7.99 -7.29
C LYS A 11 -7.07 6.90 -6.61
N TYR A 12 -7.01 6.87 -5.27
CA TYR A 12 -6.21 5.87 -4.56
C TYR A 12 -6.83 4.47 -4.63
N ARG A 13 -8.16 4.41 -4.72
CA ARG A 13 -8.86 3.14 -4.95
C ARG A 13 -8.57 2.62 -6.35
N GLU A 14 -8.56 3.48 -7.36
CA GLU A 14 -8.20 3.14 -8.73
C GLU A 14 -6.76 2.63 -8.81
N GLU A 15 -5.78 3.35 -8.25
CA GLU A 15 -4.38 2.90 -8.19
C GLU A 15 -4.25 1.51 -7.53
N LEU A 16 -4.96 1.27 -6.43
CA LEU A 16 -4.96 -0.02 -5.74
C LEU A 16 -5.54 -1.13 -6.62
N LEU A 17 -6.67 -0.86 -7.29
CA LEU A 17 -7.33 -1.82 -8.17
C LEU A 17 -6.50 -2.12 -9.42
N GLU A 18 -5.82 -1.13 -9.99
CA GLU A 18 -4.93 -1.31 -11.13
C GLU A 18 -3.72 -2.17 -10.76
N ALA A 19 -3.06 -1.85 -9.63
CA ALA A 19 -1.86 -2.56 -9.19
C ALA A 19 -2.13 -3.99 -8.71
N ARG A 20 -3.24 -4.21 -8.00
CA ARG A 20 -3.49 -5.46 -7.28
C ARG A 20 -4.67 -6.27 -7.79
N LYS A 21 -5.51 -5.70 -8.67
CA LYS A 21 -6.82 -6.25 -9.08
C LYS A 21 -7.78 -6.54 -7.91
N ARG A 22 -7.44 -6.08 -6.70
CA ARG A 22 -8.18 -6.28 -5.45
C ARG A 22 -8.15 -5.00 -4.64
N GLY A 23 -9.33 -4.57 -4.19
CA GLY A 23 -9.51 -3.35 -3.39
C GLY A 23 -9.56 -3.59 -1.87
N THR A 24 -9.09 -4.75 -1.39
CA THR A 24 -9.06 -5.09 0.03
C THR A 24 -7.97 -4.31 0.74
N VAL A 25 -8.31 -3.63 1.82
CA VAL A 25 -7.41 -2.82 2.67
C VAL A 25 -7.29 -3.46 4.06
N PRO A 26 -6.21 -3.22 4.83
CA PRO A 26 -5.09 -2.31 4.57
C PRO A 26 -4.05 -2.87 3.59
N VAL A 27 -3.39 -1.98 2.82
CA VAL A 27 -2.28 -2.32 1.91
C VAL A 27 -1.19 -1.27 2.06
N LEU A 28 0.06 -1.70 2.15
CA LEU A 28 1.22 -0.82 2.17
C LEU A 28 1.83 -0.74 0.76
N LYS A 29 1.99 0.49 0.26
CA LYS A 29 2.73 0.80 -0.97
C LYS A 29 4.15 1.23 -0.57
N ILE A 30 5.15 0.50 -1.05
CA ILE A 30 6.56 0.78 -0.82
C ILE A 30 7.16 1.22 -2.15
N SER A 31 7.62 2.47 -2.22
CA SER A 31 8.28 3.04 -3.40
C SER A 31 9.79 3.14 -3.12
N ASN A 32 10.60 2.53 -3.99
CA ASN A 32 12.06 2.61 -3.92
C ASN A 32 12.60 3.71 -4.85
N GLU A 33 13.79 4.25 -4.56
CA GLU A 33 14.43 5.32 -5.37
C GLU A 33 14.72 4.90 -6.83
N GLN A 34 14.78 3.59 -7.10
CA GLN A 34 14.93 3.02 -8.45
C GLN A 34 13.60 2.94 -9.24
N GLY A 35 12.51 3.54 -8.72
CA GLY A 35 11.20 3.53 -9.38
C GLY A 35 10.43 2.21 -9.27
N SER A 36 10.91 1.26 -8.45
CA SER A 36 10.18 0.02 -8.18
C SER A 36 9.14 0.23 -7.09
N GLU A 37 7.92 -0.24 -7.35
CA GLU A 37 6.79 -0.15 -6.42
C GLU A 37 6.40 -1.55 -5.97
N THR A 38 6.44 -1.80 -4.67
CA THR A 38 6.01 -3.06 -4.07
C THR A 38 4.75 -2.83 -3.25
N TRP A 39 3.77 -3.72 -3.41
CA TRP A 39 2.48 -3.65 -2.73
C TRP A 39 2.32 -4.83 -1.78
N MET A 40 2.22 -4.53 -0.50
CA MET A 40 2.13 -5.51 0.58
C MET A 40 0.72 -5.49 1.19
N PRO A 41 -0.11 -6.52 0.95
CA PRO A 41 -1.51 -6.55 1.42
C PRO A 41 -1.70 -7.20 2.79
N GLU A 42 -0.75 -8.04 3.20
CA GLU A 42 -0.91 -8.86 4.38
C GLU A 42 -0.66 -7.98 5.59
N SER A 43 -1.70 -7.78 6.41
CA SER A 43 -1.64 -6.84 7.52
C SER A 43 -0.54 -7.18 8.52
N MET A 44 -0.24 -8.47 8.70
CA MET A 44 0.83 -8.91 9.60
C MET A 44 2.22 -8.56 9.02
N ASP A 45 2.42 -8.76 7.72
CA ASP A 45 3.67 -8.36 7.05
C ASP A 45 3.86 -6.84 7.08
N ILE A 46 2.77 -6.07 6.91
CA ILE A 46 2.81 -4.60 7.01
C ILE A 46 3.31 -4.18 8.40
N VAL A 47 2.79 -4.79 9.47
CA VAL A 47 3.21 -4.49 10.84
C VAL A 47 4.67 -4.83 11.07
N GLU A 48 5.10 -6.03 10.66
CA GLU A 48 6.49 -6.48 10.83
C GLU A 48 7.47 -5.61 10.03
N TYR A 49 7.11 -5.24 8.79
CA TYR A 49 7.89 -4.32 7.98
C TYR A 49 7.99 -2.92 8.61
N LEU A 50 6.89 -2.36 9.09
CA LEU A 50 6.90 -1.05 9.75
C LEU A 50 7.69 -1.07 11.07
N ARG A 51 7.72 -2.21 11.77
CA ARG A 51 8.54 -2.39 12.97
C ARG A 51 10.03 -2.47 12.66
N SER A 52 10.42 -3.10 11.54
CA SER A 52 11.83 -3.22 11.17
C SER A 52 12.46 -1.90 10.68
N LEU A 53 11.63 -0.97 10.20
CA LEU A 53 12.04 0.38 9.81
C LEU A 53 12.23 1.35 10.99
N LYS A 54 11.89 0.92 12.22
CA LYS A 54 11.92 1.74 13.42
C LYS A 54 13.18 1.50 14.24
#